data_AF-A0A453LZV2-F1
#
_entry.id   AF-A0A453LZV2-F1
#
_cell.length_a   1.000
_cell.length_b   1.000
_cell.length_c   1.000
_cell.angle_alpha   90.00
_cell.angle_beta   90.00
_cell.angle_gamma   90.00
#
_symmetry.space_group_name_H-M   'P 1'
#
loop_
_entity.id
_entity.type
_entity.pdbx_description
1 polymer ?
#
loop_
_entity_poly.entity_id
_entity_poly.type
_entity_poly.pdbx_seq_one_letter_code
_entity_poly.pdbx_strand_id
1 'polypeptide(L)'
;MQVDDSEVIGFLLQTEIIPLCLRTMEMGSELSKTVATFIVQKILLDDIGLRYICATAERFFAVATVLAQMVQALAEQPSARLLKHIIRCYLRLTENQRACAALNSCLPTVLKDGTFNNFLLDDNVTRRWLQQLLSNMSIAGLGGGSSHTGMGGGGSLGGMG
;
A
#
# COMPACT_ATOMS: atom_id res chain seq x y z
N MET A 1 25.26 -22.17 3.42
CA MET A 1 24.58 -21.25 4.34
C MET A 1 24.01 -20.12 3.51
N GLN A 2 22.74 -20.27 3.11
CA GLN A 2 21.97 -19.15 2.60
C GLN A 2 21.62 -18.37 3.87
N VAL A 3 22.18 -17.18 4.05
CA VAL A 3 21.78 -16.33 5.18
C VAL A 3 20.29 -16.09 4.99
N ASP A 4 19.45 -16.53 5.92
CA ASP A 4 18.00 -16.43 5.80
C ASP A 4 17.63 -14.95 5.61
N ASP A 5 17.02 -14.62 4.46
CA ASP A 5 16.63 -13.24 4.13
C ASP A 5 15.83 -12.61 5.28
N SER A 6 15.03 -13.39 6.00
CA SER A 6 14.28 -12.95 7.19
C SER A 6 15.16 -12.60 8.40
N GLU A 7 16.30 -13.26 8.63
CA GLU A 7 17.24 -12.86 9.69
C GLU A 7 17.93 -11.54 9.36
N VAL A 8 18.27 -11.33 8.08
CA VAL A 8 18.81 -10.06 7.59
C VAL A 8 17.77 -8.95 7.78
N ILE A 9 16.50 -9.18 7.41
CA ILE A 9 15.42 -8.23 7.67
C ILE A 9 15.27 -7.97 9.18
N GLY A 10 15.28 -9.02 10.01
CA GLY A 10 15.22 -8.88 11.47
C GLY A 10 16.31 -7.97 12.04
N PHE A 11 17.55 -8.12 11.58
CA PHE A 11 18.66 -7.24 11.95
C PHE A 11 18.47 -5.82 11.42
N LEU A 12 18.09 -5.66 10.15
CA LEU A 12 17.83 -4.37 9.52
C LEU A 12 16.75 -3.59 10.27
N LEU A 13 15.70 -4.25 10.75
CA LEU A 13 14.62 -3.62 11.53
C LEU A 13 15.06 -3.14 12.91
N GLN A 14 16.13 -3.70 13.48
CA GLN A 14 16.73 -3.21 14.72
C GLN A 14 17.58 -1.94 14.50
N THR A 15 17.80 -1.55 13.24
CA THR A 15 18.55 -0.36 12.84
C THR A 15 17.63 0.74 12.29
N GLU A 16 18.12 1.98 12.22
CA GLU A 16 17.40 3.12 11.62
C GLU A 16 17.32 3.09 10.08
N ILE A 17 17.43 1.90 9.46
CA ILE A 17 17.48 1.78 7.99
C ILE A 17 16.19 2.24 7.32
N ILE A 18 15.02 1.96 7.92
CA ILE A 18 13.73 2.39 7.34
C ILE A 18 13.64 3.93 7.32
N PRO A 19 13.82 4.65 8.45
CA PRO A 19 13.87 6.12 8.43
C PRO A 19 14.88 6.70 7.42
N LEU A 20 16.08 6.12 7.33
CA LEU A 20 17.11 6.57 6.39
C LEU A 20 16.70 6.35 4.92
N CYS A 21 16.14 5.18 4.61
CA CYS A 21 15.65 4.88 3.27
C CYS A 21 14.49 5.79 2.90
N LEU A 22 13.54 6.04 3.80
CA LEU A 22 12.42 6.95 3.56
C LEU A 22 12.90 8.38 3.25
N ARG A 23 13.87 8.90 4.01
CA ARG A 23 14.50 10.21 3.73
C ARG A 23 15.18 10.22 2.36
N THR A 24 15.86 9.14 1.99
CA THR A 24 16.53 9.01 0.69
C THR A 24 15.53 8.89 -0.47
N MET A 25 14.41 8.20 -0.25
CA MET A 25 13.30 8.09 -1.20
C MET A 25 12.63 9.43 -1.47
N GLU A 26 12.56 10.31 -0.48
CA GLU A 26 11.99 11.66 -0.61
C GLU A 26 12.96 12.63 -1.32
N MET A 27 14.20 12.74 -0.82
CA MET A 27 15.14 13.82 -1.22
C MET A 27 16.34 13.38 -2.07
N GLY A 28 16.53 12.09 -2.31
CA GLY A 28 17.70 11.58 -3.03
C GLY A 28 17.71 11.83 -4.54
N SER A 29 18.83 11.52 -5.19
CA SER A 29 18.89 11.41 -6.66
C SER A 29 17.98 10.28 -7.17
N GLU A 30 17.61 10.26 -8.46
CA GLU A 30 16.78 9.18 -9.03
C GLU A 30 17.36 7.78 -8.73
N LEU A 31 18.68 7.63 -8.89
CA LEU A 31 19.36 6.36 -8.62
C LEU A 31 19.28 6.00 -7.13
N SER A 32 19.55 6.96 -6.24
CA SER A 32 19.46 6.76 -4.78
C SER A 32 18.03 6.42 -4.35
N LYS A 33 17.02 7.10 -4.92
CA LYS A 33 15.61 6.79 -4.70
C LYS A 33 15.29 5.37 -5.15
N THR A 34 15.83 4.94 -6.28
CA THR A 34 15.60 3.58 -6.80
C THR A 34 16.15 2.53 -5.86
N VAL A 35 17.39 2.70 -5.40
CA VAL A 35 18.04 1.77 -4.45
C VAL A 35 17.33 1.77 -3.10
N ALA A 36 16.99 2.94 -2.55
CA ALA A 36 16.28 3.04 -1.28
C ALA A 36 14.87 2.43 -1.35
N THR A 37 14.14 2.66 -2.45
CA THR A 37 12.83 2.05 -2.68
C THR A 37 12.95 0.52 -2.78
N PHE A 38 14.00 0.01 -3.43
CA PHE A 38 14.25 -1.43 -3.52
C PHE A 38 14.51 -2.06 -2.15
N ILE A 39 15.24 -1.38 -1.27
CA ILE A 39 15.46 -1.84 0.11
C ILE A 39 14.13 -1.89 0.88
N VAL A 40 13.33 -0.82 0.84
CA VAL A 40 12.01 -0.78 1.50
C VAL A 40 11.07 -1.84 0.92
N GLN A 41 11.13 -2.06 -0.40
CA GLN A 41 10.39 -3.14 -1.05
C GLN A 41 10.80 -4.50 -0.50
N LYS A 42 12.10 -4.79 -0.37
CA LYS A 42 12.60 -6.05 0.19
C LYS A 42 12.12 -6.27 1.62
N ILE A 43 12.13 -5.22 2.45
CA ILE A 43 11.58 -5.26 3.81
C ILE A 43 10.07 -5.58 3.78
N LEU A 44 9.29 -4.90 2.93
CA LEU A 44 7.84 -5.13 2.84
C LEU A 44 7.50 -6.53 2.32
N LEU A 45 8.31 -7.08 1.41
CA LEU A 45 8.10 -8.42 0.87
C LEU A 45 8.30 -9.51 1.92
N ASP A 46 9.12 -9.27 2.94
CA ASP A 46 9.26 -10.16 4.09
C ASP A 46 8.08 -10.00 5.07
N ASP A 47 7.64 -11.10 5.68
CA ASP A 47 6.49 -11.11 6.61
C ASP A 47 6.79 -10.36 7.91
N ILE A 48 8.02 -10.42 8.41
CA ILE A 48 8.45 -9.70 9.62
C ILE A 48 8.48 -8.20 9.32
N GLY A 49 9.05 -7.82 8.18
CA GLY A 49 9.08 -6.42 7.74
C GLY A 49 7.69 -5.82 7.50
N LEU A 50 6.79 -6.54 6.83
CA LEU A 50 5.39 -6.12 6.66
C LEU A 50 4.70 -5.93 8.02
N ARG A 51 4.84 -6.89 8.93
CA ARG A 51 4.26 -6.79 10.29
C ARG A 51 4.82 -5.60 11.05
N TYR A 52 6.12 -5.34 10.94
CA TYR A 52 6.78 -4.21 11.61
C TYR A 52 6.24 -2.86 11.10
N ILE A 53 6.14 -2.68 9.78
CA ILE A 53 5.65 -1.44 9.16
C ILE A 53 4.17 -1.24 9.48
N CYS A 54 3.37 -2.30 9.41
CA CYS A 54 1.94 -2.26 9.72
C CYS A 54 1.64 -2.42 11.22
N ALA A 55 2.64 -2.41 12.11
CA ALA A 55 2.45 -2.58 13.55
C ALA A 55 1.74 -1.37 14.16
N THR A 56 2.15 -0.16 13.74
CA THR A 56 1.60 1.12 14.21
C THR A 56 1.18 1.99 13.03
N ALA A 57 0.19 2.86 13.26
CA ALA A 57 -0.27 3.81 12.26
C ALA A 57 0.85 4.75 11.81
N GLU A 58 1.68 5.22 12.74
CA GLU A 58 2.81 6.13 12.47
C GLU A 58 3.78 5.54 11.44
N ARG A 59 4.23 4.29 11.63
CA ARG A 59 5.15 3.62 10.71
C ARG A 59 4.52 3.42 9.34
N PHE A 60 3.25 3.00 9.30
CA PHE A 60 2.52 2.85 8.06
C PHE A 60 2.40 4.17 7.30
N PHE A 61 1.96 5.24 7.97
CA PHE A 61 1.77 6.54 7.34
C PHE A 61 3.10 7.17 6.91
N ALA A 62 4.19 6.95 7.64
CA ALA A 62 5.52 7.39 7.21
C ALA A 62 5.89 6.77 5.85
N VAL A 63 5.68 5.47 5.67
CA VAL A 63 5.95 4.78 4.40
C VAL A 63 4.96 5.21 3.32
N ALA A 64 3.65 5.23 3.62
CA ALA A 64 2.61 5.56 2.65
C ALA A 64 2.73 7.00 2.12
N THR A 65 3.08 7.96 2.96
CA THR A 65 3.23 9.36 2.58
C THR A 65 4.40 9.54 1.61
N VAL A 66 5.56 8.94 1.89
CA VAL A 66 6.72 9.01 0.99
C VAL A 66 6.42 8.33 -0.33
N LEU A 67 5.80 7.14 -0.32
CA LEU A 67 5.38 6.48 -1.55
C LEU A 67 4.40 7.36 -2.36
N ALA A 68 3.46 8.05 -1.70
CA ALA A 68 2.51 8.93 -2.37
C ALA A 68 3.20 10.12 -3.06
N GLN A 69 4.11 10.80 -2.37
CA GLN A 69 4.91 11.88 -2.93
C GLN A 69 5.73 11.41 -4.15
N MET A 70 6.37 10.23 -4.05
CA MET A 70 7.15 9.68 -5.14
C MET A 70 6.29 9.39 -6.37
N VAL A 71 5.11 8.79 -6.19
CA VAL A 71 4.20 8.54 -7.32
C VAL A 71 3.72 9.84 -7.95
N GLN A 72 3.43 10.85 -7.14
CA GLN A 72 3.04 12.15 -7.67
C GLN A 72 4.15 12.75 -8.54
N ALA A 73 5.42 12.67 -8.09
CA ALA A 73 6.57 13.13 -8.87
C ALA A 73 6.76 12.33 -10.18
N LEU A 74 6.41 11.04 -10.19
CA LEU A 74 6.48 10.20 -11.39
C LEU A 74 5.47 10.58 -12.48
N ALA A 75 4.40 11.32 -12.13
CA ALA A 75 3.47 11.84 -13.13
C ALA A 75 4.13 12.94 -14.01
N GLU A 76 5.08 13.69 -13.44
CA GLU A 76 5.83 14.73 -14.16
C GLU A 76 7.12 14.19 -14.78
N GLN A 77 7.86 13.35 -14.04
CA GLN A 77 9.12 12.74 -14.48
C GLN A 77 9.01 11.21 -14.42
N PRO A 78 8.55 10.57 -15.50
CA PRO A 78 8.25 9.15 -15.48
C PRO A 78 9.51 8.28 -15.39
N SER A 79 9.52 7.34 -14.44
CA SER A 79 10.58 6.34 -14.27
C SER A 79 9.98 4.95 -14.02
N ALA A 80 10.21 4.03 -14.98
CA ALA A 80 9.55 2.72 -15.01
C ALA A 80 10.02 1.82 -13.88
N ARG A 81 11.32 1.90 -13.56
CA ARG A 81 11.94 1.15 -12.47
C ARG A 81 11.35 1.56 -11.13
N LEU A 82 11.28 2.87 -10.86
CA LEU A 82 10.70 3.39 -9.62
C LEU A 82 9.21 3.04 -9.49
N LEU A 83 8.42 3.28 -10.53
CA LEU A 83 6.98 2.99 -10.50
C LEU A 83 6.71 1.51 -10.18
N LYS A 84 7.48 0.60 -10.80
CA LYS A 84 7.39 -0.84 -10.56
C LYS A 84 7.63 -1.20 -9.09
N HIS A 85 8.67 -0.65 -8.47
CA HIS A 85 8.95 -0.91 -7.06
C HIS A 85 7.83 -0.35 -6.16
N ILE A 86 7.34 0.87 -6.44
CA ILE A 86 6.28 1.49 -5.65
C ILE A 86 4.95 0.72 -5.73
N ILE A 87 4.52 0.34 -6.94
CA ILE A 87 3.30 -0.48 -7.12
C ILE A 87 3.42 -1.78 -6.33
N ARG A 88 4.59 -2.42 -6.35
CA ARG A 88 4.80 -3.68 -5.61
C ARG A 88 4.76 -3.49 -4.10
N CYS A 89 5.26 -2.35 -3.58
CA CYS A 89 5.13 -1.97 -2.17
C CYS A 89 3.66 -1.80 -1.77
N TYR A 90 2.90 -1.02 -2.54
CA TYR A 90 1.46 -0.84 -2.27
C TYR A 90 0.68 -2.15 -2.32
N LEU A 91 0.94 -3.00 -3.32
CA LEU A 91 0.29 -4.30 -3.42
C LEU A 91 0.55 -5.14 -2.17
N ARG A 92 1.79 -5.19 -1.70
CA ARG A 92 2.15 -5.93 -0.49
C ARG A 92 1.51 -5.36 0.77
N LEU A 93 1.38 -4.04 0.87
CA LEU A 93 0.65 -3.40 1.97
C LEU A 93 -0.83 -3.80 2.02
N THR A 94 -1.47 -4.06 0.87
CA THR A 94 -2.88 -4.53 0.87
C THR A 94 -3.07 -5.92 1.45
N GLU A 95 -2.01 -6.72 1.60
CA GLU A 95 -2.08 -8.03 2.24
C GLU A 95 -2.26 -7.92 3.77
N ASN A 96 -2.07 -6.72 4.34
CA ASN A 96 -2.46 -6.42 5.72
C ASN A 96 -3.81 -5.70 5.76
N GLN A 97 -4.79 -6.29 6.45
CA GLN A 97 -6.17 -5.76 6.46
C GLN A 97 -6.27 -4.32 6.99
N ARG A 98 -5.48 -3.94 8.01
CA ARG A 98 -5.47 -2.58 8.57
C ARG A 98 -4.87 -1.58 7.59
N ALA A 99 -3.74 -1.93 6.99
CA ALA A 99 -3.10 -1.09 5.97
C ALA A 99 -3.99 -0.96 4.72
N CYS A 100 -4.64 -2.04 4.28
CA CYS A 100 -5.57 -2.00 3.15
C CYS A 100 -6.74 -1.03 3.41
N ALA A 101 -7.32 -1.05 4.61
CA ALA A 101 -8.37 -0.11 4.98
C ALA A 101 -7.87 1.34 4.99
N ALA A 102 -6.68 1.59 5.51
CA ALA A 102 -6.07 2.93 5.51
C ALA A 102 -5.69 3.40 4.09
N LEU A 103 -5.24 2.50 3.21
CA LEU A 103 -4.89 2.82 1.82
C LEU A 103 -6.10 3.33 1.02
N ASN A 104 -7.33 2.93 1.37
CA ASN A 104 -8.51 3.46 0.71
C ASN A 104 -8.63 4.99 0.83
N SER A 105 -8.16 5.58 1.93
CA SER A 105 -8.19 7.04 2.14
C SER A 105 -6.92 7.77 1.71
N CYS A 106 -5.77 7.08 1.56
CA CYS A 106 -4.49 7.73 1.25
C CYS A 106 -3.84 7.33 -0.08
N LEU A 107 -4.41 6.38 -0.85
CA LEU A 107 -3.82 6.01 -2.15
C LEU A 107 -3.91 7.19 -3.16
N PRO A 108 -2.79 7.58 -3.79
CA PRO A 108 -2.76 8.64 -4.80
C PRO A 108 -3.75 8.43 -5.95
N THR A 109 -4.42 9.50 -6.37
CA THR A 109 -5.40 9.47 -7.48
C THR A 109 -4.76 9.11 -8.81
N VAL A 110 -3.49 9.49 -9.02
CA VAL A 110 -2.70 9.18 -10.23
C VAL A 110 -2.48 7.67 -10.46
N LEU A 111 -2.64 6.83 -9.43
CA LEU A 111 -2.67 5.37 -9.59
C LEU A 111 -4.04 4.83 -10.00
N LYS A 112 -5.10 5.62 -9.84
CA LYS A 112 -6.49 5.25 -10.08
C LYS A 112 -7.04 5.80 -11.41
N ASP A 113 -6.59 6.99 -11.81
CA ASP A 113 -7.14 7.74 -12.96
C ASP A 113 -6.58 7.31 -14.33
N GLY A 114 -5.62 6.39 -14.34
CA GLY A 114 -5.02 5.89 -15.57
C GLY A 114 -3.84 6.70 -16.09
N THR A 115 -3.31 7.66 -15.32
CA THR A 115 -2.10 8.45 -15.66
C THR A 115 -0.96 7.55 -16.15
N PHE A 116 -0.73 6.41 -15.50
CA PHE A 116 0.36 5.49 -15.84
C PHE A 116 0.01 4.42 -16.88
N ASN A 117 -1.21 4.40 -17.44
CA ASN A 117 -1.65 3.32 -18.34
C ASN A 117 -0.77 3.18 -19.59
N ASN A 118 -0.44 4.30 -20.24
CA ASN A 118 0.44 4.32 -21.41
C ASN A 118 1.87 3.89 -21.05
N PHE A 119 2.32 4.26 -19.86
CA PHE A 119 3.66 3.95 -19.39
C PHE A 119 3.84 2.46 -19.01
N LEU A 120 2.75 1.80 -18.64
CA LEU A 120 2.72 0.39 -18.26
C LEU A 120 2.33 -0.55 -19.42
N LEU A 121 2.24 -0.05 -20.66
CA LEU A 121 1.84 -0.86 -21.82
C LEU A 121 2.79 -2.05 -22.05
N ASP A 122 4.10 -1.81 -21.93
CA ASP A 122 5.11 -2.84 -22.19
C ASP A 122 5.47 -3.68 -20.94
N ASP A 123 5.13 -3.21 -19.72
CA ASP A 123 5.33 -3.95 -18.47
C ASP A 123 4.02 -4.58 -17.97
N ASN A 124 3.65 -5.69 -18.62
CA ASN A 124 2.47 -6.49 -18.29
C ASN A 124 2.43 -6.96 -16.83
N VAL A 125 3.59 -7.19 -16.21
CA VAL A 125 3.68 -7.65 -14.82
C VAL A 125 3.27 -6.52 -13.88
N THR A 126 3.86 -5.34 -14.05
CA THR A 126 3.54 -4.16 -13.24
C THR A 126 2.10 -3.71 -13.44
N ARG A 127 1.59 -3.79 -14.68
CA ARG A 127 0.17 -3.54 -14.98
C ARG A 127 -0.75 -4.49 -14.22
N ARG A 128 -0.44 -5.79 -14.18
CA ARG A 128 -1.22 -6.78 -13.42
C ARG A 128 -1.20 -6.48 -11.92
N TRP A 129 -0.04 -6.09 -11.37
CA TRP A 129 0.06 -5.71 -9.96
C TRP A 129 -0.80 -4.48 -9.63
N LEU A 130 -0.84 -3.48 -10.50
CA LEU A 130 -1.70 -2.31 -10.33
C LEU A 130 -3.18 -2.70 -10.34
N GLN A 131 -3.61 -3.54 -11.29
CA GLN A 131 -4.99 -4.01 -11.34
C GLN A 131 -5.37 -4.81 -10.08
N GLN A 132 -4.47 -5.67 -9.60
CA GLN A 132 -4.69 -6.43 -8.37
C GLN A 132 -4.78 -5.51 -7.13
N LEU A 133 -3.92 -4.50 -7.05
CA LEU A 133 -3.97 -3.48 -6.00
C LEU A 133 -5.34 -2.79 -5.97
N LEU A 134 -5.82 -2.31 -7.11
CA LEU A 134 -7.13 -1.63 -7.21
C LEU A 134 -8.30 -2.58 -6.86
N SER A 135 -8.22 -3.84 -7.28
CA SER A 135 -9.21 -4.86 -6.94
C SER A 135 -9.25 -5.13 -5.42
N ASN A 136 -8.10 -5.32 -4.77
CA ASN A 136 -8.02 -5.53 -3.32
C ASN A 136 -8.68 -4.38 -2.54
N MET A 137 -8.44 -3.14 -2.99
CA MET A 137 -9.04 -1.97 -2.34
C MET A 137 -10.56 -1.88 -2.54
N SER A 138 -11.07 -2.27 -3.71
CA SER A 138 -12.51 -2.32 -3.98
C SER A 138 -13.22 -3.33 -3.06
N ILE A 139 -12.62 -4.49 -2.82
CA ILE A 139 -13.16 -5.52 -1.92
C ILE A 139 -13.12 -5.04 -0.47
N ALA A 140 -12.02 -4.41 -0.05
CA ALA A 140 -11.88 -3.88 1.30
C ALA A 140 -12.88 -2.73 1.60
N GLY A 141 -13.25 -1.93 0.59
CA GLY A 141 -14.26 -0.87 0.73
C GLY A 141 -15.69 -1.40 0.92
N LEU A 142 -15.99 -2.59 0.40
CA LEU A 142 -17.31 -3.22 0.52
C LEU A 142 -17.53 -3.93 1.87
N GLY A 143 -16.45 -4.26 2.59
CA GLY A 143 -16.51 -4.92 3.90
C GLY A 143 -16.87 -4.02 5.09
N GLY A 144 -17.09 -2.72 4.87
CA GLY A 144 -17.42 -1.73 5.91
C GLY A 144 -18.91 -1.44 6.11
N GLY A 145 -19.80 -2.07 5.34
CA GLY A 145 -21.25 -1.87 5.42
C GLY A 145 -21.96 -2.98 6.22
N SER A 146 -21.95 -2.89 7.54
CA SER A 146 -22.85 -3.69 8.39
C SER A 146 -23.37 -2.85 9.54
N SER A 147 -24.28 -1.94 9.22
CA SER A 147 -25.18 -1.34 10.21
C SER A 147 -26.34 -0.63 9.48
N HIS A 148 -27.56 -0.84 9.98
CA HIS A 148 -28.87 -0.32 9.53
C HIS A 148 -29.49 -1.07 8.32
N THR A 149 -30.73 -1.59 8.33
CA THR A 149 -31.95 -1.30 9.11
C THR A 149 -32.88 -2.52 9.13
N GLY A 150 -33.20 -3.04 10.32
CA GLY A 150 -34.33 -3.94 10.55
C GLY A 150 -35.46 -3.20 11.25
N MET A 151 -36.06 -2.20 10.60
CA MET A 151 -37.28 -1.53 11.07
C MET A 151 -38.47 -2.15 10.34
N GLY A 152 -39.24 -2.98 11.04
CA GLY A 152 -40.48 -3.58 10.53
C GLY A 152 -41.52 -3.59 11.63
N GLY A 153 -42.27 -2.49 11.74
CA GLY A 153 -43.43 -2.38 12.62
C GLY A 153 -44.72 -2.87 11.95
N GLY A 154 -45.73 -3.11 12.78
CA GLY A 154 -47.14 -3.33 12.41
C GLY A 154 -47.65 -4.69 12.90
N GLY A 155 -48.72 -4.83 13.66
CA GLY A 155 -49.65 -3.88 14.27
C GLY A 155 -50.58 -4.70 15.18
N SER A 156 -50.88 -4.20 16.37
CA SER A 156 -51.85 -4.81 17.28
C SER A 156 -53.26 -4.33 16.92
N LEU A 157 -54.12 -5.26 16.50
CA LEU A 157 -55.56 -5.07 16.34
C LEU A 157 -56.28 -6.07 17.26
N GLY A 158 -57.27 -5.59 18.01
CA GLY A 158 -58.35 -6.43 18.55
C GLY A 158 -58.44 -6.48 20.07
N GLY A 159 -58.95 -5.41 20.69
CA GLY A 159 -59.64 -5.50 21.97
C GLY A 159 -61.13 -5.72 21.73
N MET A 160 -61.68 -6.81 22.27
CA MET A 160 -63.12 -7.04 22.47
C MET A 160 -63.26 -7.82 23.78
N GLY A 161 -63.79 -7.16 24.81
CA GLY A 161 -64.08 -7.68 26.14
C GLY A 161 -64.74 -6.61 26.96
#